data_AF-A0AA36MKK9-F1
#
_entry.id   AF-A0AA36MKK9-F1
#
_cell.length_a   1.000
_cell.length_b   1.000
_cell.length_c   1.000
_cell.angle_alpha   90.00
_cell.angle_beta   90.00
_cell.angle_gamma   90.00
#
_symmetry.space_group_name_H-M   'P 1'
#
loop_
_entity.id
_entity.type
_entity.pdbx_description
1 polymer ?
#
loop_
_entity_poly.entity_id
_entity_poly.type
_entity_poly.pdbx_seq_one_letter_code
_entity_poly.pdbx_strand_id
1 'polypeptide(L)'
;MEPVVAESDTGYLTVRPGDTVTVLYLGEEGEEKGWAFATLGQISGWLPSSALEPLPSAVVQEPEPEPAVVQVQRGYLPPMGGYLQLRRGERVVVMHREDEWLYGYSTEGLQEPGWFPDLVLTKPPLPDDDVEEEVEEEADAGLPKWAIVSKGAAGWQTVLCERGCFVGFMEKGLPVADAKAWQKKIVSSVDFEQPVGPLGPMGRGTKWLVAEGCSCCYRYGGHVVEPGIFEGWMLDLMRQVMPIFGIHEEKAWPTACNLNLYVGPDGLDWHADDESLMDTPDGSACIVSLSLGAD
;
A
#
# COMPACT_ATOMS: atom_id res chain seq x y z
N MET A 1 31.18 37.49 -10.71
CA MET A 1 31.35 36.84 -9.39
C MET A 1 30.32 35.74 -9.40
N GLU A 2 30.75 34.49 -9.57
CA GLU A 2 29.83 33.35 -9.72
C GLU A 2 29.11 33.07 -8.39
N PRO A 3 27.83 32.67 -8.41
CA PRO A 3 27.11 32.33 -7.18
C PRO A 3 27.65 31.00 -6.64
N VAL A 4 28.12 31.03 -5.40
CA VAL A 4 28.46 29.82 -4.65
C VAL A 4 27.15 29.13 -4.29
N VAL A 5 26.86 28.01 -4.94
CA VAL A 5 25.74 27.13 -4.59
C VAL A 5 26.06 26.53 -3.22
N ALA A 6 25.21 26.81 -2.24
CA ALA A 6 25.35 26.25 -0.89
C ALA A 6 24.77 24.83 -0.87
N GLU A 7 25.61 23.80 -0.92
CA GLU A 7 25.15 22.42 -0.69
C GLU A 7 24.68 22.25 0.76
N SER A 8 23.48 21.69 0.98
CA SER A 8 22.94 21.38 2.30
C SER A 8 22.90 19.87 2.55
N ASP A 9 24.05 19.26 2.86
CA ASP A 9 24.18 17.82 3.13
C ASP A 9 23.55 17.37 4.48
N THR A 10 22.93 18.29 5.23
CA THR A 10 22.52 18.05 6.62
C THR A 10 21.03 18.30 6.90
N GLY A 11 20.24 18.63 5.87
CA GLY A 11 18.82 19.01 6.03
C GLY A 11 18.63 20.42 6.60
N TYR A 12 19.71 21.16 6.84
CA TYR A 12 19.68 22.55 7.32
C TYR A 12 20.02 23.53 6.20
N LEU A 13 19.31 24.65 6.15
CA LEU A 13 19.54 25.71 5.18
C LEU A 13 20.56 26.72 5.72
N THR A 14 21.66 26.90 4.98
CA THR A 14 22.64 27.95 5.30
C THR A 14 22.28 29.23 4.55
N VAL A 15 22.03 30.31 5.30
CA VAL A 15 21.69 31.64 4.76
C VAL A 15 22.69 32.69 5.21
N ARG A 16 22.81 33.79 4.46
CA ARG A 16 23.60 34.97 4.78
C ARG A 16 22.70 36.18 5.04
N PRO A 17 23.16 37.16 5.83
CA PRO A 17 22.42 38.40 6.00
C PRO A 17 22.13 39.07 4.65
N GLY A 18 20.84 39.34 4.39
CA GLY A 18 20.34 39.91 3.14
C GLY A 18 19.83 38.89 2.13
N ASP A 19 20.01 37.59 2.36
CA ASP A 19 19.38 36.56 1.55
C ASP A 19 17.86 36.60 1.75
N THR A 20 17.12 36.45 0.65
CA THR A 20 15.65 36.34 0.68
C THR A 20 15.28 34.87 0.53
N VAL A 21 14.57 34.35 1.51
CA VAL A 21 14.09 32.95 1.53
C VAL A 21 12.57 32.91 1.53
N THR A 22 12.02 31.86 0.96
CA THR A 22 10.58 31.58 1.03
C THR A 22 10.34 30.61 2.17
N VAL A 23 9.59 31.03 3.18
CA VAL A 23 9.24 30.19 4.33
C VAL A 23 8.08 29.27 3.93
N LEU A 24 8.29 27.96 4.03
CA LEU A 24 7.31 26.93 3.68
C LEU A 24 6.59 26.40 4.91
N TYR A 25 7.27 26.33 6.06
CA TYR A 25 6.70 25.87 7.32
C TYR A 25 7.35 26.56 8.51
N LEU A 26 6.55 26.84 9.54
CA LEU A 26 7.00 27.37 10.83
C LEU A 26 6.70 26.31 11.90
N GLY A 27 7.73 25.83 12.59
CA GLY A 27 7.56 24.89 13.68
C GLY A 27 7.01 25.60 14.92
N GLU A 28 5.78 25.26 15.29
CA GLU A 28 5.07 25.87 16.41
C GLU A 28 5.12 25.03 17.70
N GLU A 29 5.34 23.72 17.59
CA GLU A 29 5.31 22.76 18.69
C GLU A 29 6.49 21.77 18.69
N GLY A 30 6.70 21.10 19.82
CA GLY A 30 7.71 20.02 19.95
C GLY A 30 9.16 20.47 19.72
N GLU A 31 9.95 19.59 19.10
CA GLU A 31 11.37 19.83 18.78
C GLU A 31 11.55 20.82 17.62
N GLU A 32 10.49 21.09 16.87
CA GLU A 32 10.47 22.02 15.74
C GLU A 32 10.21 23.46 16.18
N LYS A 33 9.82 23.67 17.44
CA LYS A 33 9.52 25.00 17.97
C LYS A 33 10.73 25.94 17.85
N GLY A 34 10.57 27.00 17.07
CA GLY A 34 11.64 27.98 16.82
C GLY A 34 12.47 27.69 15.57
N TRP A 35 12.07 26.71 14.77
CA TRP A 35 12.61 26.43 13.45
C TRP A 35 11.64 26.83 12.35
N ALA A 36 12.19 27.18 11.20
CA ALA A 36 11.47 27.38 9.97
C ALA A 36 12.06 26.44 8.91
N PHE A 37 11.21 25.84 8.09
CA PHE A 37 11.66 25.20 6.86
C PHE A 37 11.47 26.20 5.72
N ALA A 38 12.55 26.52 5.01
CA ALA A 38 12.52 27.53 3.95
C ALA A 38 13.35 27.07 2.75
N THR A 39 13.20 27.79 1.65
CA THR A 39 13.97 27.59 0.42
C THR A 39 14.72 28.85 0.00
N LEU A 40 15.97 28.67 -0.43
CA LEU A 40 16.83 29.67 -1.07
C LEU A 40 17.20 29.17 -2.47
N GLY A 41 16.46 29.63 -3.48
CA GLY A 41 16.62 29.12 -4.85
C GLY A 41 16.07 27.70 -4.99
N GLN A 42 16.94 26.71 -5.20
CA GLN A 42 16.57 25.29 -5.32
C GLN A 42 17.00 24.46 -4.10
N ILE A 43 17.50 25.10 -3.05
CA ILE A 43 18.00 24.42 -1.85
C ILE A 43 17.02 24.70 -0.73
N SER A 44 16.50 23.64 -0.13
CA SER A 44 15.54 23.70 0.98
C SER A 44 16.16 23.09 2.23
N GLY A 45 15.79 23.63 3.39
CA GLY A 45 16.29 23.12 4.65
C GLY A 45 15.76 23.89 5.85
N TRP A 46 16.07 23.36 7.03
CA TRP A 46 15.72 23.96 8.30
C TRP A 46 16.68 25.08 8.68
N LEU A 47 16.14 26.20 9.17
CA LEU A 47 16.91 27.27 9.80
C LEU A 47 16.18 27.83 11.03
N PRO A 48 16.87 28.46 11.98
CA PRO A 48 16.21 29.09 13.12
C PRO A 48 15.26 30.19 12.66
N SER A 49 14.01 30.18 13.14
CA SER A 49 13.03 31.21 12.77
C SER A 49 13.46 32.61 13.23
N SER A 50 14.32 32.69 14.25
CA SER A 50 14.96 33.93 14.71
C SER A 50 15.95 34.55 13.71
N ALA A 51 16.36 33.82 12.68
CA ALA A 51 17.22 34.34 11.62
C ALA A 51 16.41 35.04 10.50
N LEU A 52 15.08 35.06 10.61
CA LEU A 52 14.18 35.63 9.61
C LEU A 52 13.64 36.97 10.07
N GLU A 53 13.67 37.95 9.19
CA GLU A 53 12.93 39.21 9.33
C GLU A 53 11.91 39.31 8.18
N PRO A 54 10.63 39.58 8.47
CA PRO A 54 9.63 39.74 7.42
C PRO A 54 9.99 40.97 6.58
N LEU A 55 10.10 40.78 5.27
CA LEU A 55 10.32 41.91 4.35
C LEU A 55 9.11 42.86 4.43
N PRO A 56 9.33 44.18 4.52
CA PRO A 56 8.25 45.15 4.46
C PRO A 56 7.53 44.98 3.13
N SER A 57 6.23 44.66 3.17
CA SER A 57 5.40 44.33 2.02
C SER A 57 5.45 45.39 0.91
N ALA A 58 6.41 45.27 0.00
CA ALA A 58 6.29 45.77 -1.36
C ALA A 58 5.63 44.65 -2.15
N VAL A 59 4.32 44.80 -2.36
CA VAL A 59 3.47 43.88 -3.10
C VAL A 59 4.01 43.72 -4.52
N VAL A 60 4.82 42.69 -4.73
CA VAL A 60 4.90 41.97 -6.00
C VAL A 60 4.16 40.68 -5.75
N GLN A 61 2.84 40.75 -5.83
CA GLN A 61 2.03 39.56 -6.07
C GLN A 61 2.40 39.12 -7.48
N GLU A 62 3.33 38.17 -7.60
CA GLU A 62 3.18 37.19 -8.68
C GLU A 62 1.76 36.63 -8.54
N PRO A 63 0.98 36.55 -9.62
CA PRO A 63 -0.38 36.06 -9.52
C PRO A 63 -0.29 34.65 -8.92
N GLU A 64 -0.81 34.49 -7.69
CA GLU A 64 -1.01 33.17 -7.12
C GLU A 64 -1.77 32.36 -8.18
N PRO A 65 -1.24 31.19 -8.59
CA PRO A 65 -1.96 30.35 -9.53
C PRO A 65 -3.34 30.08 -8.92
N GLU A 66 -4.40 30.40 -9.66
CA GLU A 66 -5.75 30.22 -9.15
C GLU A 66 -5.91 28.78 -8.67
N PRO A 67 -6.51 28.56 -7.49
CA PRO A 67 -6.68 27.22 -6.92
C PRO A 67 -7.44 26.35 -7.92
N ALA A 68 -6.73 25.39 -8.51
CA ALA A 68 -7.30 24.49 -9.49
C ALA A 68 -8.06 23.37 -8.77
N VAL A 69 -9.36 23.27 -9.05
CA VAL A 69 -10.15 22.11 -8.63
C VAL A 69 -9.89 20.99 -9.62
N VAL A 70 -9.22 19.94 -9.19
CA VAL A 70 -8.85 18.80 -10.05
C VAL A 70 -9.47 17.52 -9.51
N GLN A 71 -9.88 16.64 -10.42
CA GLN A 71 -10.42 15.34 -10.04
C GLN A 71 -9.32 14.29 -9.95
N VAL A 72 -9.26 13.60 -8.82
CA VAL A 72 -8.32 12.53 -8.53
C VAL A 72 -8.59 11.34 -9.45
N GLN A 73 -7.59 10.95 -10.24
CA GLN A 73 -7.66 9.82 -11.17
C GLN A 73 -7.25 8.50 -10.52
N ARG A 74 -6.46 8.54 -9.44
CA ARG A 74 -5.98 7.37 -8.69
C ARG A 74 -6.10 7.60 -7.19
N GLY A 75 -6.56 6.61 -6.42
CA GLY A 75 -6.57 6.71 -4.96
C GLY A 75 -5.14 6.77 -4.41
N TYR A 76 -4.97 7.45 -3.28
CA TYR A 76 -3.71 7.58 -2.57
C TYR A 76 -3.94 7.47 -1.06
N LEU A 77 -3.22 6.55 -0.44
CA LEU A 77 -3.21 6.33 1.00
C LEU A 77 -1.81 6.69 1.53
N PRO A 78 -1.68 7.78 2.28
CA PRO A 78 -0.37 8.21 2.73
C PRO A 78 0.19 7.34 3.86
N PRO A 79 1.52 7.21 3.96
CA PRO A 79 2.17 6.39 4.98
C PRO A 79 2.23 7.06 6.37
N MET A 80 1.98 8.37 6.48
CA MET A 80 2.12 9.14 7.73
C MET A 80 1.39 10.50 7.65
N GLY A 81 1.32 11.24 8.77
CA GLY A 81 0.69 12.56 8.86
C GLY A 81 1.38 13.64 8.03
N GLY A 82 0.65 14.69 7.67
CA GLY A 82 1.11 15.77 6.76
C GLY A 82 0.82 15.53 5.28
N TYR A 83 0.32 14.34 4.93
CA TYR A 83 -0.10 13.96 3.59
C TYR A 83 -1.62 13.80 3.51
N LEU A 84 -2.18 14.11 2.35
CA LEU A 84 -3.62 14.08 2.12
C LEU A 84 -4.06 12.72 1.58
N GLN A 85 -5.00 12.05 2.25
CA GLN A 85 -5.60 10.82 1.76
C GLN A 85 -6.67 11.12 0.72
N LEU A 86 -6.56 10.48 -0.45
CA LEU A 86 -7.41 10.76 -1.61
C LEU A 86 -8.05 9.51 -2.18
N ARG A 87 -9.33 9.61 -2.55
CA ARG A 87 -10.06 8.56 -3.27
C ARG A 87 -10.15 8.90 -4.75
N ARG A 88 -10.10 7.88 -5.60
CA ARG A 88 -10.39 8.08 -7.03
C ARG A 88 -11.77 8.71 -7.21
N GLY A 89 -11.84 9.73 -8.04
CA GLY A 89 -13.05 10.47 -8.36
C GLY A 89 -13.30 11.68 -7.45
N GLU A 90 -12.60 11.77 -6.31
CA GLU A 90 -12.66 12.90 -5.38
C GLU A 90 -12.11 14.18 -6.02
N ARG A 91 -12.64 15.33 -5.60
CA ARG A 91 -12.17 16.64 -6.09
C ARG A 91 -11.30 17.30 -5.04
N VAL A 92 -10.10 17.69 -5.47
CA VAL A 92 -9.10 18.36 -4.64
C VAL A 92 -8.85 19.77 -5.12
N VAL A 93 -8.58 20.66 -4.18
CA VAL A 93 -8.08 22.00 -4.47
C VAL A 93 -6.56 21.97 -4.35
N VAL A 94 -5.85 22.20 -5.46
CA VAL A 94 -4.40 22.32 -5.48
C VAL A 94 -4.03 23.76 -5.13
N MET A 95 -3.29 23.96 -4.03
CA MET A 95 -2.85 25.27 -3.56
C MET A 95 -1.38 25.53 -3.88
N HIS A 96 -0.55 24.47 -3.87
CA HIS A 96 0.87 24.57 -4.15
C HIS A 96 1.37 23.32 -4.87
N ARG A 97 2.43 23.49 -5.67
CA ARG A 97 3.05 22.43 -6.47
C ARG A 97 4.58 22.54 -6.32
N GLU A 98 5.20 21.45 -5.93
CA GLU A 98 6.65 21.29 -5.77
C GLU A 98 7.07 19.96 -6.40
N ASP A 99 7.78 20.03 -7.52
CA ASP A 99 8.20 18.87 -8.32
C ASP A 99 7.04 17.89 -8.62
N GLU A 100 7.13 16.66 -8.11
CA GLU A 100 6.13 15.59 -8.28
C GLU A 100 5.07 15.59 -7.18
N TRP A 101 5.07 16.60 -6.30
CA TRP A 101 4.19 16.72 -5.14
C TRP A 101 3.30 17.97 -5.22
N LEU A 102 2.09 17.81 -4.70
CA LEU A 102 1.07 18.83 -4.63
C LEU A 102 0.60 18.98 -3.20
N TYR A 103 0.33 20.20 -2.78
CA TYR A 103 -0.28 20.49 -1.48
C TYR A 103 -1.66 21.07 -1.69
N GLY A 104 -2.63 20.55 -0.95
CA GLY A 104 -4.03 20.89 -1.17
C GLY A 104 -4.97 20.28 -0.14
N TYR A 105 -6.27 20.40 -0.40
CA TYR A 105 -7.30 19.80 0.46
C TYR A 105 -8.43 19.20 -0.38
N SER A 106 -9.12 18.22 0.18
CA SER A 106 -10.32 17.64 -0.43
C SER A 106 -11.53 18.55 -0.27
N THR A 107 -12.35 18.64 -1.32
CA THR A 107 -13.64 19.33 -1.28
C THR A 107 -14.77 18.46 -0.72
N GLU A 108 -14.52 17.18 -0.50
CA GLU A 108 -15.54 16.17 -0.14
C GLU A 108 -15.35 15.61 1.28
N GLY A 109 -14.35 16.10 2.03
CA GLY A 109 -14.05 15.67 3.40
C GLY A 109 -13.69 16.83 4.35
N LEU A 110 -13.72 16.55 5.65
CA LEU A 110 -13.21 17.44 6.72
C LEU A 110 -11.73 17.17 7.05
N GLN A 111 -10.96 16.72 6.06
CA GLN A 111 -9.54 16.43 6.24
C GLN A 111 -8.75 17.74 6.27
N GLU A 112 -7.69 17.78 7.07
CA GLU A 112 -6.72 18.87 7.03
C GLU A 112 -5.97 18.86 5.69
N PRO A 113 -5.51 20.03 5.18
CA PRO A 113 -4.72 20.07 3.98
C PRO A 113 -3.41 19.28 4.12
N GLY A 114 -2.95 18.67 3.03
CA GLY A 114 -1.78 17.82 3.05
C GLY A 114 -1.16 17.60 1.67
N TRP A 115 0.00 16.97 1.67
CA TRP A 115 0.75 16.63 0.46
C TRP A 115 0.22 15.36 -0.23
N PHE A 116 0.18 15.36 -1.56
CA PHE A 116 -0.16 14.21 -2.39
C PHE A 116 0.61 14.24 -3.72
N PRO A 117 0.94 13.09 -4.33
CA PRO A 117 1.77 13.08 -5.53
C PRO A 117 0.96 13.49 -6.78
N ASP A 118 1.54 14.25 -7.69
CA ASP A 118 0.92 14.70 -8.96
C ASP A 118 0.43 13.52 -9.82
N LEU A 119 1.08 12.35 -9.66
CA LEU A 119 0.69 11.09 -10.30
C LEU A 119 -0.79 10.74 -10.07
N VAL A 120 -1.38 11.13 -8.93
CA VAL A 120 -2.80 10.85 -8.63
C VAL A 120 -3.76 11.62 -9.51
N LEU A 121 -3.30 12.71 -10.16
CA LEU A 121 -4.08 13.53 -11.08
C LEU A 121 -3.90 13.10 -12.55
N THR A 122 -2.90 12.28 -12.86
CA THR A 122 -2.64 11.82 -14.23
C THR A 122 -3.48 10.60 -14.63
N LYS A 123 -4.08 10.66 -15.81
CA LYS A 123 -4.69 9.49 -16.46
C LYS A 123 -3.56 8.50 -16.81
N PRO A 124 -3.70 7.18 -16.60
CA PRO A 124 -2.70 6.23 -17.10
C PRO A 124 -2.48 6.46 -18.60
N PRO A 125 -1.24 6.33 -19.10
CA PRO A 125 -1.00 6.31 -20.53
C PRO A 125 -1.92 5.25 -21.11
N LEU A 126 -2.76 5.66 -22.06
CA LEU A 126 -3.49 4.70 -22.86
C LEU A 126 -2.43 3.82 -23.55
N PRO A 127 -2.58 2.49 -23.58
CA PRO A 127 -1.81 1.70 -24.53
C PRO A 127 -2.02 2.32 -25.92
N ASP A 128 -0.99 2.30 -26.77
CA ASP A 128 -1.05 2.88 -28.11
C ASP A 128 -2.28 2.33 -28.86
N ASP A 129 -3.34 3.14 -28.94
CA ASP A 129 -4.62 2.81 -29.56
C ASP A 129 -4.48 2.94 -31.08
N ASP A 130 -4.50 1.80 -31.77
CA ASP A 130 -5.03 1.69 -33.13
C ASP A 130 -5.69 0.31 -33.30
N VAL A 131 -6.57 -0.06 -32.36
CA VAL A 131 -7.68 -0.99 -32.62
C VAL A 131 -8.88 -0.55 -31.78
N GLU A 132 -9.82 0.17 -32.40
CA GLU A 132 -11.18 0.29 -31.85
C GLU A 132 -11.82 -1.10 -31.90
N GLU A 133 -11.73 -1.87 -30.81
CA GLU A 133 -12.57 -3.06 -30.64
C GLU A 133 -13.92 -2.62 -30.09
N GLU A 134 -14.96 -2.78 -30.93
CA GLU A 134 -16.34 -2.83 -30.50
C GLU A 134 -16.45 -3.89 -29.40
N VAL A 135 -16.76 -3.45 -28.17
CA VAL A 135 -17.02 -4.36 -27.05
C VAL A 135 -18.38 -5.02 -27.29
N GLU A 136 -18.39 -6.10 -28.08
CA GLU A 136 -19.44 -7.10 -28.00
C GLU A 136 -19.43 -7.69 -26.59
N GLU A 137 -20.61 -7.90 -26.01
CA GLU A 137 -20.79 -8.68 -24.78
C GLU A 137 -20.31 -10.11 -25.01
N GLU A 138 -18.99 -10.35 -24.91
CA GLU A 138 -18.44 -11.70 -24.83
C GLU A 138 -18.73 -12.25 -23.44
N ALA A 139 -19.81 -13.03 -23.37
CA ALA A 139 -19.99 -14.03 -22.35
C ALA A 139 -18.85 -15.06 -22.42
N ASP A 140 -18.15 -15.23 -21.30
CA ASP A 140 -17.53 -16.51 -20.87
C ASP A 140 -16.31 -17.02 -21.68
N ALA A 141 -15.64 -16.17 -22.45
CA ALA A 141 -14.41 -16.54 -23.16
C ALA A 141 -13.15 -16.22 -22.34
N GLY A 142 -12.65 -17.19 -21.57
CA GLY A 142 -11.24 -17.20 -21.17
C GLY A 142 -10.88 -16.92 -19.72
N LEU A 143 -11.84 -16.99 -18.78
CA LEU A 143 -11.48 -17.10 -17.37
C LEU A 143 -10.61 -18.35 -17.16
N PRO A 144 -9.48 -18.27 -16.45
CA PRO A 144 -8.67 -19.44 -16.14
C PRO A 144 -9.55 -20.53 -15.51
N LYS A 145 -9.32 -21.81 -15.79
CA LYS A 145 -10.15 -22.91 -15.25
C LYS A 145 -10.32 -22.89 -13.73
N TRP A 146 -9.41 -22.25 -12.98
CA TRP A 146 -9.49 -22.05 -11.53
C TRP A 146 -10.40 -20.88 -11.11
N ALA A 147 -10.68 -19.92 -11.98
CA ALA A 147 -11.64 -18.83 -11.76
C ALA A 147 -13.10 -19.32 -11.79
N ILE A 148 -13.32 -20.61 -12.03
CA ILE A 148 -14.63 -21.24 -12.05
C ILE A 148 -14.80 -22.11 -10.79
N VAL A 149 -14.70 -21.49 -9.63
CA VAL A 149 -15.73 -21.73 -8.61
C VAL A 149 -16.80 -20.67 -8.80
N SER A 150 -17.31 -20.64 -10.03
CA SER A 150 -18.31 -19.72 -10.54
C SER A 150 -19.63 -19.94 -9.80
N LYS A 151 -20.40 -18.86 -9.63
CA LYS A 151 -21.88 -18.85 -9.55
C LYS A 151 -22.52 -20.25 -9.45
N GLY A 152 -22.82 -20.69 -8.23
CA GLY A 152 -23.63 -21.89 -7.99
C GLY A 152 -22.87 -23.15 -7.53
N ALA A 153 -21.55 -23.10 -7.35
CA ALA A 153 -20.86 -24.12 -6.56
C ALA A 153 -21.42 -24.11 -5.12
N ALA A 154 -21.87 -25.26 -4.64
CA ALA A 154 -22.54 -25.37 -3.35
C ALA A 154 -21.63 -24.84 -2.22
N GLY A 155 -22.12 -23.86 -1.46
CA GLY A 155 -21.43 -23.27 -0.32
C GLY A 155 -20.53 -22.06 -0.62
N TRP A 156 -20.31 -21.72 -1.89
CA TRP A 156 -19.54 -20.53 -2.28
C TRP A 156 -20.46 -19.33 -2.55
N GLN A 157 -20.09 -18.17 -1.99
CA GLN A 157 -20.67 -16.86 -2.26
C GLN A 157 -19.69 -16.03 -3.07
N THR A 158 -20.12 -15.55 -4.24
CA THR A 158 -19.36 -14.55 -5.00
C THR A 158 -19.51 -13.19 -4.32
N VAL A 159 -18.39 -12.61 -3.88
CA VAL A 159 -18.33 -11.29 -3.23
C VAL A 159 -17.98 -10.21 -4.25
N LEU A 160 -17.03 -10.48 -5.14
CA LEU A 160 -16.60 -9.59 -6.21
C LEU A 160 -16.40 -10.41 -7.50
N CYS A 161 -16.79 -9.84 -8.64
CA CYS A 161 -16.48 -10.37 -9.96
C CYS A 161 -16.59 -9.22 -10.97
N GLU A 162 -15.49 -8.50 -11.18
CA GLU A 162 -15.42 -7.34 -12.07
C GLU A 162 -13.99 -7.20 -12.62
N ARG A 163 -13.84 -6.83 -13.90
CA ARG A 163 -12.56 -6.48 -14.54
C ARG A 163 -11.45 -7.54 -14.37
N GLY A 164 -11.80 -8.81 -14.47
CA GLY A 164 -10.85 -9.92 -14.29
C GLY A 164 -10.47 -10.21 -12.84
N CYS A 165 -10.94 -9.42 -11.87
CA CYS A 165 -10.82 -9.72 -10.45
C CYS A 165 -12.04 -10.50 -9.97
N PHE A 166 -11.82 -11.50 -9.12
CA PHE A 166 -12.91 -12.21 -8.45
C PHE A 166 -12.57 -12.51 -6.99
N VAL A 167 -13.60 -12.56 -6.15
CA VAL A 167 -13.51 -12.97 -4.75
C VAL A 167 -14.66 -13.92 -4.46
N GLY A 168 -14.32 -15.13 -4.01
CA GLY A 168 -15.25 -16.12 -3.50
C GLY A 168 -15.07 -16.28 -1.99
N PHE A 169 -16.18 -16.44 -1.28
CA PHE A 169 -16.20 -16.73 0.15
C PHE A 169 -16.99 -18.02 0.41
N MET A 170 -16.43 -18.92 1.22
CA MET A 170 -17.13 -20.10 1.70
C MET A 170 -17.06 -20.15 3.22
N GLU A 171 -18.21 -20.06 3.86
CA GLU A 171 -18.32 -20.28 5.29
C GLU A 171 -18.19 -21.78 5.59
N LYS A 172 -17.38 -22.14 6.59
CA LYS A 172 -17.22 -23.52 7.06
C LYS A 172 -16.82 -24.52 5.97
N GLY A 173 -15.81 -24.18 5.17
CA GLY A 173 -15.29 -25.06 4.11
C GLY A 173 -14.74 -26.41 4.62
N LEU A 174 -14.34 -26.49 5.89
CA LEU A 174 -13.92 -27.72 6.55
C LEU A 174 -14.91 -28.15 7.63
N PRO A 175 -15.06 -29.46 7.88
CA PRO A 175 -15.72 -29.95 9.09
C PRO A 175 -15.07 -29.34 10.33
N VAL A 176 -15.89 -28.91 11.31
CA VAL A 176 -15.40 -28.22 12.53
C VAL A 176 -14.34 -29.03 13.28
N ALA A 177 -14.47 -30.37 13.30
CA ALA A 177 -13.50 -31.25 13.94
C ALA A 177 -12.12 -31.19 13.24
N ASP A 178 -12.12 -31.19 11.91
CA ASP A 178 -10.91 -31.13 11.08
C ASP A 178 -10.26 -29.75 11.18
N ALA A 179 -11.06 -28.67 11.11
CA ALA A 179 -10.57 -27.31 11.29
C ALA A 179 -9.86 -27.12 12.65
N LYS A 180 -10.44 -27.64 13.74
CA LYS A 180 -9.82 -27.63 15.08
C LYS A 180 -8.56 -28.49 15.14
N ALA A 181 -8.55 -29.66 14.49
CA ALA A 181 -7.37 -30.52 14.44
C ALA A 181 -6.21 -29.84 13.71
N TRP A 182 -6.49 -29.20 12.57
CA TRP A 182 -5.51 -28.44 11.80
C TRP A 182 -5.00 -27.22 12.56
N GLN A 183 -5.89 -26.43 13.17
CA GLN A 183 -5.50 -25.30 14.01
C GLN A 183 -4.49 -25.75 15.07
N LYS A 184 -4.83 -26.80 15.84
CA LYS A 184 -3.95 -27.32 16.88
C LYS A 184 -2.61 -27.78 16.31
N LYS A 185 -2.63 -28.51 15.18
CA LYS A 185 -1.42 -29.05 14.53
C LYS A 185 -0.50 -27.92 14.06
N ILE A 186 -1.02 -26.91 13.39
CA ILE A 186 -0.27 -25.76 12.86
C ILE A 186 0.35 -24.99 14.03
N VAL A 187 -0.48 -24.59 15.01
CA VAL A 187 -0.01 -23.83 16.19
C VAL A 187 1.08 -24.59 16.96
N SER A 188 1.01 -25.92 17.05
CA SER A 188 2.03 -26.70 17.75
C SER A 188 3.28 -27.04 16.94
N SER A 189 3.24 -26.90 15.61
CA SER A 189 4.36 -27.33 14.73
C SER A 189 5.13 -26.15 14.15
N VAL A 190 4.51 -24.97 14.07
CA VAL A 190 5.13 -23.78 13.49
C VAL A 190 5.78 -22.93 14.57
N ASP A 191 7.06 -22.62 14.37
CA ASP A 191 7.77 -21.61 15.16
C ASP A 191 7.46 -20.22 14.58
N PHE A 192 6.39 -19.60 15.11
CA PHE A 192 5.95 -18.28 14.69
C PHE A 192 6.90 -17.19 15.18
N GLU A 193 7.33 -16.33 14.27
CA GLU A 193 8.14 -15.16 14.56
C GLU A 193 7.21 -14.01 14.96
N GLN A 194 7.56 -13.25 15.99
CA GLN A 194 6.80 -12.06 16.38
C GLN A 194 7.47 -10.82 15.78
N PRO A 195 6.88 -10.15 14.77
CA PRO A 195 7.45 -8.95 14.20
C PRO A 195 7.54 -7.84 15.25
N VAL A 196 8.61 -7.04 15.19
CA VAL A 196 8.81 -5.90 16.08
C VAL A 196 8.74 -4.63 15.25
N GLY A 197 7.67 -3.87 15.40
CA GLY A 197 7.51 -2.57 14.75
C GLY A 197 8.07 -1.42 15.60
N PRO A 198 7.91 -0.15 15.14
CA PRO A 198 8.35 1.04 15.88
C PRO A 198 7.75 1.17 17.29
N LEU A 199 6.53 0.64 17.49
CA LEU A 199 5.82 0.65 18.76
C LEU A 199 6.07 -0.60 19.62
N GLY A 200 7.00 -1.47 19.20
CA GLY A 200 7.32 -2.71 19.89
C GLY A 200 6.78 -3.98 19.20
N PRO A 201 6.77 -5.13 19.91
CA PRO A 201 6.32 -6.39 19.34
C PRO A 201 4.84 -6.34 18.96
N MET A 202 4.53 -6.74 17.73
CA MET A 202 3.16 -6.85 17.24
C MET A 202 2.46 -8.03 17.92
N GLY A 203 1.18 -7.92 18.25
CA GLY A 203 0.44 -9.01 18.92
C GLY A 203 0.06 -10.19 18.01
N ARG A 204 0.69 -10.29 16.84
CA ARG A 204 0.57 -11.41 15.90
C ARG A 204 1.91 -12.12 15.69
N GLY A 205 1.84 -13.43 15.52
CA GLY A 205 2.95 -14.23 14.98
C GLY A 205 2.84 -14.34 13.47
N THR A 206 3.97 -14.43 12.78
CA THR A 206 4.05 -14.68 11.33
C THR A 206 5.00 -15.83 11.02
N LYS A 207 4.74 -16.55 9.93
CA LYS A 207 5.71 -17.46 9.33
C LYS A 207 5.55 -17.47 7.82
N TRP A 208 6.66 -17.39 7.12
CA TRP A 208 6.69 -17.61 5.68
C TRP A 208 7.12 -19.05 5.39
N LEU A 209 6.28 -19.79 4.68
CA LEU A 209 6.57 -21.17 4.27
C LEU A 209 6.60 -21.29 2.74
N VAL A 210 7.50 -22.12 2.22
CA VAL A 210 7.69 -22.33 0.78
C VAL A 210 7.85 -23.81 0.43
N ALA A 211 7.54 -24.16 -0.81
CA ALA A 211 7.79 -25.48 -1.35
C ALA A 211 9.29 -25.83 -1.38
N GLU A 212 9.60 -27.12 -1.35
CA GLU A 212 10.98 -27.61 -1.42
C GLU A 212 11.70 -27.06 -2.66
N GLY A 213 12.92 -26.55 -2.47
CA GLY A 213 13.73 -25.93 -3.51
C GLY A 213 13.52 -24.43 -3.70
N CYS A 214 12.49 -23.84 -3.10
CA CYS A 214 12.32 -22.39 -3.04
C CYS A 214 13.09 -21.80 -1.84
N SER A 215 13.68 -20.62 -2.03
CA SER A 215 14.39 -19.88 -0.98
C SER A 215 14.01 -18.39 -0.97
N CYS A 216 12.87 -18.03 -1.56
CA CYS A 216 12.40 -16.65 -1.60
C CYS A 216 11.98 -16.21 -0.19
N CYS A 217 12.53 -15.12 0.31
CA CYS A 217 12.05 -14.49 1.55
C CYS A 217 10.77 -13.68 1.27
N TYR A 218 9.91 -13.56 2.28
CA TYR A 218 8.75 -12.67 2.22
C TYR A 218 9.11 -11.31 2.83
N ARG A 219 8.73 -10.22 2.16
CA ARG A 219 9.03 -8.86 2.61
C ARG A 219 7.75 -8.08 2.74
N TYR A 220 7.51 -7.51 3.92
CA TYR A 220 6.35 -6.67 4.17
C TYR A 220 6.70 -5.59 5.20
N GLY A 221 6.35 -4.33 4.92
CA GLY A 221 6.56 -3.21 5.84
C GLY A 221 8.01 -3.05 6.31
N GLY A 222 8.99 -3.33 5.44
CA GLY A 222 10.42 -3.30 5.77
C GLY A 222 10.93 -4.50 6.57
N HIS A 223 10.06 -5.41 7.01
CA HIS A 223 10.43 -6.66 7.65
C HIS A 223 10.69 -7.75 6.60
N VAL A 224 11.68 -8.60 6.87
CA VAL A 224 12.01 -9.77 6.06
C VAL A 224 11.73 -11.01 6.90
N VAL A 225 10.92 -11.92 6.39
CA VAL A 225 10.63 -13.21 7.02
C VAL A 225 11.35 -14.29 6.23
N GLU A 226 12.20 -15.06 6.92
CA GLU A 226 12.98 -16.13 6.30
C GLU A 226 12.08 -17.32 5.91
N PRO A 227 12.34 -17.97 4.76
CA PRO A 227 11.53 -19.09 4.31
C PRO A 227 11.75 -20.34 5.16
N GLY A 228 10.64 -20.91 5.66
CA GLY A 228 10.59 -22.29 6.13
C GLY A 228 10.11 -23.23 5.03
N ILE A 229 10.62 -24.45 4.97
CA ILE A 229 10.14 -25.43 3.99
C ILE A 229 8.78 -26.01 4.44
N PHE A 230 7.88 -26.28 3.49
CA PHE A 230 6.66 -27.03 3.74
C PHE A 230 6.98 -28.38 4.40
N GLU A 231 6.50 -28.53 5.63
CA GLU A 231 6.48 -29.83 6.30
C GLU A 231 5.37 -30.71 5.73
N GLY A 232 5.43 -32.03 6.00
CA GLY A 232 4.44 -32.98 5.50
C GLY A 232 2.99 -32.63 5.87
N TRP A 233 2.77 -31.97 7.02
CA TRP A 233 1.43 -31.55 7.43
C TRP A 233 0.83 -30.48 6.50
N MET A 234 1.66 -29.65 5.85
CA MET A 234 1.18 -28.63 4.91
C MET A 234 0.67 -29.28 3.63
N LEU A 235 1.37 -30.31 3.14
CA LEU A 235 0.92 -31.10 1.99
C LEU A 235 -0.38 -31.84 2.29
N ASP A 236 -0.52 -32.38 3.49
CA ASP A 236 -1.75 -33.04 3.94
C ASP A 236 -2.92 -32.06 4.06
N LEU A 237 -2.67 -30.84 4.58
CA LEU A 237 -3.65 -29.77 4.62
C LEU A 237 -4.09 -29.35 3.21
N MET A 238 -3.15 -29.10 2.31
CA MET A 238 -3.46 -28.73 0.91
C MET A 238 -4.24 -29.83 0.19
N ARG A 239 -3.92 -31.10 0.44
CA ARG A 239 -4.68 -32.23 -0.13
C ARG A 239 -6.16 -32.22 0.27
N GLN A 240 -6.46 -31.75 1.48
CA GLN A 240 -7.84 -31.62 1.96
C GLN A 240 -8.50 -30.33 1.47
N VAL A 241 -7.75 -29.22 1.44
CA VAL A 241 -8.29 -27.87 1.23
C VAL A 241 -8.38 -27.49 -0.25
N MET A 242 -7.35 -27.75 -1.05
CA MET A 242 -7.27 -27.33 -2.45
C MET A 242 -8.44 -27.84 -3.32
N PRO A 243 -8.97 -29.08 -3.13
CA PRO A 243 -10.18 -29.52 -3.83
C PRO A 243 -11.43 -28.67 -3.56
N ILE A 244 -11.53 -28.02 -2.39
CA ILE A 244 -12.64 -27.12 -2.04
C ILE A 244 -12.64 -25.88 -2.95
N PHE A 245 -11.45 -25.44 -3.36
CA PHE A 245 -11.20 -24.36 -4.31
C PHE A 245 -11.20 -24.83 -5.77
N GLY A 246 -11.54 -26.10 -6.05
CA GLY A 246 -11.49 -26.68 -7.40
C GLY A 246 -10.07 -26.97 -7.92
N ILE A 247 -9.05 -26.90 -7.06
CA ILE A 247 -7.65 -27.15 -7.42
C ILE A 247 -7.30 -28.59 -7.06
N HIS A 248 -7.51 -29.51 -8.01
CA HIS A 248 -7.32 -30.94 -7.78
C HIS A 248 -5.92 -31.46 -8.10
N GLU A 249 -5.17 -30.77 -8.97
CA GLU A 249 -3.84 -31.18 -9.41
C GLU A 249 -2.78 -30.62 -8.47
N GLU A 250 -1.96 -31.47 -7.85
CA GLU A 250 -0.93 -31.06 -6.87
C GLU A 250 0.09 -30.06 -7.43
N LYS A 251 0.42 -30.16 -8.73
CA LYS A 251 1.28 -29.19 -9.42
C LYS A 251 0.69 -27.76 -9.51
N ALA A 252 -0.61 -27.61 -9.25
CA ALA A 252 -1.31 -26.34 -9.25
C ALA A 252 -1.56 -25.81 -7.82
N TRP A 253 -1.09 -26.54 -6.80
CA TRP A 253 -1.17 -26.06 -5.43
C TRP A 253 -0.22 -24.86 -5.21
N PRO A 254 -0.52 -23.99 -4.24
CA PRO A 254 0.38 -22.90 -3.88
C PRO A 254 1.77 -23.40 -3.53
N THR A 255 2.79 -22.72 -4.03
CA THR A 255 4.20 -23.03 -3.74
C THR A 255 4.74 -22.23 -2.56
N ALA A 256 3.92 -21.37 -1.96
CA ALA A 256 4.27 -20.62 -0.76
C ALA A 256 3.02 -20.24 0.05
N CYS A 257 3.22 -19.91 1.33
CA CYS A 257 2.16 -19.60 2.27
C CYS A 257 2.65 -18.61 3.34
N ASN A 258 1.97 -17.47 3.45
CA ASN A 258 2.10 -16.57 4.59
C ASN A 258 1.14 -17.03 5.69
N LEU A 259 1.68 -17.46 6.83
CA LEU A 259 0.92 -17.84 8.01
C LEU A 259 0.89 -16.68 9.00
N ASN A 260 -0.30 -16.33 9.48
CA ASN A 260 -0.48 -15.35 10.55
C ASN A 260 -1.21 -16.00 11.73
N LEU A 261 -0.72 -15.76 12.95
CA LEU A 261 -1.30 -16.21 14.21
C LEU A 261 -1.73 -15.01 15.04
N TYR A 262 -3.02 -14.87 15.29
CA TYR A 262 -3.60 -13.82 16.13
C TYR A 262 -4.00 -14.41 17.48
N VAL A 263 -3.45 -13.88 18.57
CA VAL A 263 -3.71 -14.36 19.96
C VAL A 263 -4.60 -13.38 20.75
N GLY A 264 -4.82 -12.17 20.22
CA GLY A 264 -5.57 -11.10 20.87
C GLY A 264 -6.47 -10.31 19.90
N PRO A 265 -6.81 -9.05 20.23
CA PRO A 265 -7.63 -8.18 19.38
C PRO A 265 -6.87 -7.64 18.15
N ASP A 266 -5.66 -8.14 17.90
CA ASP A 266 -4.84 -7.74 16.77
C ASP A 266 -5.49 -8.13 15.45
N GLY A 267 -5.27 -7.29 14.45
CA GLY A 267 -5.70 -7.53 13.07
C GLY A 267 -4.60 -7.18 12.09
N LEU A 268 -4.95 -7.26 10.82
CA LEU A 268 -4.22 -6.59 9.75
C LEU A 268 -4.96 -5.31 9.41
N ASP A 269 -4.20 -4.23 9.25
CA ASP A 269 -4.74 -2.98 8.71
C ASP A 269 -5.02 -3.15 7.21
N TRP A 270 -5.72 -2.19 6.61
CA TRP A 270 -6.01 -2.18 5.19
C TRP A 270 -4.72 -2.19 4.37
N HIS A 271 -4.55 -3.22 3.55
CA HIS A 271 -3.40 -3.38 2.64
C HIS A 271 -3.84 -4.14 1.38
N ALA A 272 -2.94 -4.18 0.41
CA ALA A 272 -3.00 -5.07 -0.74
C ALA A 272 -1.77 -5.98 -0.71
N ASP A 273 -1.91 -7.21 -1.20
CA ASP A 273 -0.79 -8.10 -1.47
C ASP A 273 -0.18 -7.71 -2.83
N ASP A 274 0.72 -6.73 -2.81
CA ASP A 274 1.36 -6.14 -4.00
C ASP A 274 2.87 -6.43 -4.07
N GLU A 275 3.32 -7.48 -3.37
CA GLU A 275 4.71 -7.87 -3.38
C GLU A 275 5.13 -8.41 -4.75
N SER A 276 6.32 -8.01 -5.21
CA SER A 276 6.90 -8.49 -6.48
C SER A 276 7.08 -10.01 -6.56
N LEU A 277 6.97 -10.71 -5.43
CA LEU A 277 6.95 -12.16 -5.36
C LEU A 277 5.71 -12.76 -6.04
N MET A 278 4.61 -12.00 -6.08
CA MET A 278 3.34 -12.40 -6.68
C MET A 278 3.24 -11.97 -8.16
N ASP A 279 4.28 -11.31 -8.69
CA ASP A 279 4.32 -10.88 -10.09
C ASP A 279 4.30 -12.10 -11.02
N THR A 280 3.25 -12.17 -11.83
CA THR A 280 3.17 -13.10 -12.95
C THR A 280 3.29 -12.34 -14.26
N PRO A 281 3.68 -13.01 -15.37
CA PRO A 281 3.82 -12.34 -16.67
C PRO A 281 2.54 -11.66 -17.18
N ASP A 282 1.37 -12.16 -16.76
CA ASP A 282 0.06 -11.61 -17.12
C ASP A 282 -0.52 -10.68 -16.02
N GLY A 283 0.23 -10.44 -14.94
CA GLY A 283 -0.18 -9.63 -13.80
C GLY A 283 -1.32 -10.24 -12.96
N SER A 284 -1.68 -11.51 -13.20
CA SER A 284 -2.70 -12.20 -12.44
C SER A 284 -2.11 -12.95 -11.24
N ALA A 285 -2.75 -12.85 -10.07
CA ALA A 285 -2.40 -13.65 -8.90
C ALA A 285 -3.66 -14.30 -8.33
N CYS A 286 -3.53 -15.56 -7.90
CA CYS A 286 -4.59 -16.28 -7.20
C CYS A 286 -4.16 -16.51 -5.76
N ILE A 287 -4.85 -15.86 -4.83
CA ILE A 287 -4.61 -16.00 -3.40
C ILE A 287 -5.68 -16.91 -2.80
N VAL A 288 -5.25 -17.96 -2.11
CA VAL A 288 -6.11 -18.84 -1.33
C VAL A 288 -5.96 -18.50 0.15
N SER A 289 -7.04 -18.05 0.77
CA SER A 289 -7.08 -17.75 2.21
C SER A 289 -7.88 -18.80 2.97
N LEU A 290 -7.26 -19.34 4.04
CA LEU A 290 -7.87 -20.29 4.96
C LEU A 290 -7.76 -19.75 6.38
N SER A 291 -8.91 -19.53 7.03
CA SER A 291 -8.97 -19.14 8.43
C SER A 291 -9.35 -20.34 9.31
N LEU A 292 -8.62 -20.52 10.42
CA LEU A 292 -8.85 -21.58 11.39
C LEU A 292 -8.84 -20.99 12.80
N GLY A 293 -9.94 -21.11 13.55
CA GLY A 293 -9.98 -20.68 14.94
C GLY A 293 -11.23 -19.91 15.30
N ALA A 294 -11.05 -18.76 15.96
CA ALA A 294 -12.14 -17.92 16.44
C ALA A 294 -12.94 -17.31 15.28
N ASP A 295 -14.24 -17.14 15.52
CA ASP A 295 -15.20 -16.38 14.69
C ASP A 295 -15.44 -15.01 15.32
#